data_AF-A0A943L531-F1
#
_entry.id   AF-A0A943L531-F1
#
_cell.length_a   1.000
_cell.length_b   1.000
_cell.length_c   1.000
_cell.angle_alpha   90.00
_cell.angle_beta   90.00
_cell.angle_gamma   90.00
#
_symmetry.space_group_name_H-M   'P 1'
#
loop_
_entity.id
_entity.type
_entity.pdbx_description
1 polymer ?
#
loop_
_entity_poly.entity_id
_entity_poly.type
_entity_poly.pdbx_seq_one_letter_code
_entity_poly.pdbx_strand_id
1 'polypeptide(L)'
;MVKVESFSLDHTKVKAPYVRKCGTQKGVKGDIISKFDLRFMQPNLEILPNPAIHSLEHLLAGLMREKIDNIIDISPMGCRTGFYLTAWGEVEVDTVIEALEYSLRKVLEEEEVPAANELQCGNYRDHS
;
A
#
# COMPACT_ATOMS: atom_id res chain seq x y z
N MET A 1 13.97 18.93 -12.96
CA MET A 1 12.75 18.17 -12.62
C MET A 1 12.71 18.01 -11.11
N VAL A 2 11.54 18.13 -10.48
CA VAL A 2 11.40 17.83 -9.05
C VAL A 2 11.74 16.36 -8.82
N LYS A 3 12.59 16.06 -7.83
CA LYS A 3 13.02 14.70 -7.54
C LYS A 3 11.92 13.98 -6.76
N VAL A 4 11.13 13.19 -7.48
CA VAL A 4 10.21 12.20 -6.90
C VAL A 4 10.96 10.88 -6.81
N GLU A 5 10.98 10.25 -5.64
CA GLU A 5 11.77 9.03 -5.40
C GLU A 5 11.44 7.93 -6.41
N SER A 6 10.16 7.70 -6.68
CA SER A 6 9.72 6.64 -7.59
C SER A 6 10.15 6.87 -9.04
N PHE A 7 10.37 8.11 -9.46
CA PHE A 7 10.88 8.41 -10.81
C PHE A 7 12.38 8.12 -10.93
N SER A 8 13.08 7.90 -9.82
CA SER A 8 14.48 7.49 -9.79
C SER A 8 14.64 5.96 -9.75
N LEU A 9 13.55 5.20 -9.56
CA LEU A 9 13.55 3.74 -9.59
C LEU A 9 13.50 3.23 -11.04
N ASP A 10 14.45 2.39 -11.42
CA ASP A 10 14.43 1.68 -12.71
C ASP A 10 13.45 0.51 -12.67
N HIS A 11 12.22 0.75 -13.11
CA HIS A 11 11.12 -0.22 -13.10
C HIS A 11 11.36 -1.43 -14.03
N THR A 12 12.34 -1.38 -14.92
CA THR A 12 12.69 -2.51 -15.81
C THR A 12 13.54 -3.57 -15.13
N LYS A 13 14.13 -3.25 -13.97
CA LYS A 13 15.05 -4.13 -13.23
C LYS A 13 14.45 -4.77 -11.99
N VAL A 14 13.27 -4.33 -11.56
CA VAL A 14 12.59 -4.90 -10.40
C VAL A 14 11.83 -6.17 -10.78
N LYS A 15 11.60 -7.06 -9.80
CA LYS A 15 10.83 -8.29 -9.96
C LYS A 15 9.72 -8.33 -8.92
N ALA A 16 8.48 -8.09 -9.35
CA ALA A 16 7.29 -8.19 -8.50
C ALA A 16 6.92 -9.68 -8.23
N PRO A 17 6.20 -9.98 -7.13
CA PRO A 17 5.83 -9.05 -6.05
C PRO A 17 7.02 -8.73 -5.11
N TYR A 18 7.01 -7.54 -4.50
CA TYR A 18 8.02 -7.16 -3.49
C TYR A 18 7.51 -6.09 -2.51
N VAL A 19 8.15 -6.01 -1.35
CA VAL A 19 8.07 -4.86 -0.43
C VAL A 19 9.43 -4.17 -0.42
N ARG A 20 9.44 -2.85 -0.65
CA ARG A 20 10.68 -2.06 -0.68
C ARG A 20 10.52 -0.81 0.16
N LYS A 21 11.43 -0.58 1.11
CA LYS A 21 11.55 0.72 1.79
C LYS A 21 12.05 1.75 0.78
N CYS A 22 11.16 2.63 0.37
CA CYS A 22 11.42 3.61 -0.68
C CYS A 22 11.96 4.92 -0.13
N GLY A 23 11.80 5.18 1.17
CA GLY A 23 12.55 6.24 1.82
C GLY A 23 12.18 6.43 3.28
N THR A 24 13.05 7.16 3.97
CA THR A 24 12.82 7.66 5.31
C THR A 24 12.94 9.18 5.27
N GLN A 25 12.02 9.90 5.92
CA GLN A 25 12.11 11.34 6.12
C GLN A 25 12.19 11.66 7.61
N LYS A 26 13.06 12.60 7.97
CA LYS A 26 13.20 13.09 9.34
C LYS A 26 12.66 14.52 9.42
N GLY A 27 11.67 14.74 10.26
CA GLY A 27 11.14 16.05 10.57
C GLY A 27 12.13 16.91 11.35
N VAL A 28 11.93 18.23 11.34
CA VAL A 28 12.81 19.21 12.01
C VAL A 28 12.92 18.93 13.52
N LYS A 29 11.88 18.37 14.13
CA LYS A 29 11.83 18.01 15.57
C LYS A 29 12.37 16.61 15.88
N GLY A 30 12.77 15.86 14.87
CA GLY A 30 13.38 14.53 15.04
C GLY A 30 12.45 13.36 14.71
N ASP A 31 11.14 13.57 14.53
CA ASP A 31 10.20 12.53 14.11
C ASP A 31 10.61 11.90 12.78
N ILE A 32 10.37 10.60 12.64
CA ILE A 32 10.74 9.84 11.45
C ILE A 32 9.47 9.36 10.76
N ILE A 33 9.47 9.38 9.42
CA ILE A 33 8.43 8.78 8.58
C ILE A 33 9.10 7.78 7.64
N SER A 34 8.67 6.53 7.68
CA SER A 34 9.07 5.49 6.74
C SER A 34 8.03 5.34 5.64
N LYS A 35 8.48 5.20 4.39
CA LYS A 35 7.62 4.98 3.22
C LYS A 35 8.00 3.69 2.49
N PHE A 36 7.01 2.90 2.10
CA PHE A 36 7.17 1.60 1.46
C PHE A 36 6.41 1.52 0.14
N ASP A 37 7.02 0.86 -0.83
CA ASP A 37 6.43 0.41 -2.09
C ASP A 37 6.01 -1.06 -1.91
N LEU A 38 4.70 -1.30 -1.85
CA LEU A 38 4.09 -2.62 -1.82
C LEU A 38 3.72 -2.98 -3.26
N ARG A 39 4.63 -3.64 -3.99
CA ARG A 39 4.45 -3.93 -5.41
C ARG A 39 3.80 -5.30 -5.60
N PHE A 40 2.62 -5.31 -6.18
CA PHE A 40 1.85 -6.51 -6.47
C PHE A 40 2.11 -7.01 -7.89
N MET A 41 2.03 -6.11 -8.87
CA MET A 41 2.12 -6.45 -10.29
C MET A 41 3.46 -6.02 -10.88
N GLN A 42 3.95 -6.80 -11.84
CA GLN A 42 5.18 -6.47 -12.57
C GLN A 42 4.96 -5.18 -13.39
N PRO A 43 5.77 -4.13 -13.18
CA PRO A 43 5.62 -2.87 -13.91
C PRO A 43 5.60 -3.06 -15.42
N ASN A 44 4.64 -2.41 -16.08
CA ASN A 44 4.41 -2.42 -17.53
C ASN A 44 4.01 -3.77 -18.15
N LEU A 45 3.74 -4.81 -17.34
CA LEU A 45 3.22 -6.09 -17.82
C LEU A 45 1.79 -6.35 -17.35
N GLU A 46 1.52 -6.11 -16.07
CA GLU A 46 0.24 -6.40 -15.45
C GLU A 46 -0.21 -5.24 -14.57
N ILE A 47 -1.52 -5.16 -14.34
CA ILE A 47 -2.15 -4.16 -13.47
C ILE A 47 -3.29 -4.80 -12.68
N LEU A 48 -3.59 -4.22 -11.53
CA LEU A 48 -4.83 -4.50 -10.82
C LEU A 48 -6.00 -3.75 -11.52
N PRO A 49 -7.12 -4.42 -11.81
CA PRO A 49 -8.34 -3.73 -12.24
C PRO A 49 -8.82 -2.72 -11.19
N ASN A 50 -9.55 -1.68 -11.61
CA ASN A 50 -10.03 -0.63 -10.71
C ASN A 50 -10.87 -1.17 -9.54
N PRO A 51 -11.88 -2.05 -9.75
CA PRO A 51 -12.65 -2.60 -8.63
C PRO A 51 -11.78 -3.35 -7.62
N ALA A 52 -10.82 -4.14 -8.12
CA ALA A 52 -9.95 -4.96 -7.28
C ALA A 52 -8.99 -4.12 -6.44
N ILE A 53 -8.34 -3.11 -7.02
CA ILE A 53 -7.40 -2.25 -6.27
C ILE A 53 -8.13 -1.39 -5.24
N HIS A 54 -9.37 -0.98 -5.54
CA HIS A 54 -10.20 -0.19 -4.64
C HIS A 54 -10.77 -1.04 -3.48
N SER A 55 -11.29 -2.24 -3.75
CA SER A 55 -11.65 -3.20 -2.69
C SER A 55 -10.46 -3.50 -1.78
N LEU A 56 -9.28 -3.73 -2.37
CA LEU A 56 -8.08 -4.04 -1.60
C LEU A 56 -7.55 -2.85 -0.80
N GLU A 57 -7.74 -1.59 -1.26
CA GLU A 57 -7.47 -0.38 -0.46
C GLU A 57 -8.27 -0.39 0.85
N HIS A 58 -9.58 -0.60 0.76
CA HIS A 58 -10.49 -0.63 1.91
C HIS A 58 -10.09 -1.71 2.93
N LEU A 59 -9.78 -2.91 2.43
CA LEU A 59 -9.40 -4.05 3.26
C LEU A 59 -8.03 -3.84 3.93
N LEU A 60 -7.01 -3.46 3.15
CA LEU A 60 -5.66 -3.24 3.68
C LEU A 60 -5.60 -2.05 4.65
N ALA A 61 -6.45 -1.03 4.47
CA ALA A 61 -6.51 0.10 5.39
C ALA A 61 -6.84 -0.33 6.83
N GLY A 62 -7.74 -1.31 7.00
CA GLY A 62 -8.06 -1.88 8.32
C GLY A 62 -7.03 -2.92 8.75
N LEU A 63 -6.85 -3.97 7.93
CA LEU A 63 -6.13 -5.18 8.33
C LEU A 63 -4.64 -4.94 8.62
N MET A 64 -3.99 -4.04 7.88
CA MET A 64 -2.57 -3.72 8.15
C MET A 64 -2.39 -3.04 9.51
N ARG A 65 -3.39 -2.28 9.97
CA ARG A 65 -3.37 -1.58 11.26
C ARG A 65 -3.55 -2.53 12.45
N GLU A 66 -3.96 -3.78 12.22
CA GLU A 66 -3.96 -4.81 13.27
C GLU A 66 -2.54 -5.31 13.62
N LYS A 67 -1.56 -5.04 12.76
CA LYS A 67 -0.15 -5.44 12.94
C LYS A 67 0.80 -4.28 13.10
N ILE A 68 0.45 -3.10 12.60
CA ILE A 68 1.30 -1.91 12.64
C ILE A 68 0.45 -0.72 13.11
N ASP A 69 0.56 -0.38 14.38
CA ASP A 69 -0.26 0.66 15.04
C ASP A 69 0.01 2.08 14.53
N ASN A 70 1.19 2.31 13.95
CA ASN A 70 1.69 3.65 13.60
C ASN A 70 1.61 3.97 12.11
N ILE A 71 0.76 3.25 11.35
CA ILE A 71 0.47 3.56 9.95
C ILE A 71 -0.21 4.93 9.84
N ILE A 72 0.38 5.80 9.02
CA ILE A 72 -0.21 7.08 8.60
C ILE A 72 -1.20 6.83 7.47
N ASP A 73 -0.78 6.13 6.42
CA ASP A 73 -1.56 5.99 5.19
C ASP A 73 -1.22 4.71 4.41
N ILE A 74 -2.21 4.17 3.71
CA ILE A 74 -2.05 3.14 2.68
C ILE A 74 -2.87 3.61 1.47
N SER A 75 -2.19 3.92 0.37
CA SER A 75 -2.82 4.47 -0.83
C SER A 75 -2.47 3.67 -2.09
N PRO A 76 -3.41 3.43 -3.00
CA PRO A 76 -3.13 2.79 -4.29
C PRO A 76 -2.25 3.69 -5.15
N MET A 77 -1.33 3.08 -5.90
CA MET A 77 -0.56 3.81 -6.90
C MET A 77 -1.39 4.07 -8.14
N GLY A 78 -1.29 5.26 -8.73
CA GLY A 78 -2.00 5.59 -9.98
C GLY A 78 -1.64 4.71 -11.19
N CYS A 79 -0.46 4.05 -11.18
CA CYS A 79 -0.09 3.05 -12.18
C CYS A 79 -0.77 1.69 -11.97
N ARG A 80 -1.50 1.51 -10.86
CA ARG A 80 -2.28 0.31 -10.49
C ARG A 80 -1.47 -0.98 -10.35
N THR A 81 -0.18 -0.87 -10.06
CA THR A 81 0.69 -2.04 -9.85
C THR A 81 0.95 -2.36 -8.37
N GLY A 82 0.46 -1.54 -7.45
CA GLY A 82 0.75 -1.68 -6.03
C GLY A 82 0.24 -0.51 -5.19
N PHE A 83 0.71 -0.43 -3.95
CA PHE A 83 0.31 0.55 -2.95
C PHE A 83 1.54 1.23 -2.34
N TYR A 84 1.37 2.46 -1.88
CA TYR A 84 2.28 3.06 -0.92
C TYR A 84 1.76 2.86 0.50
N LEU A 85 2.65 2.47 1.41
CA LEU A 85 2.40 2.52 2.86
C LEU A 85 3.32 3.55 3.48
N THR A 86 2.78 4.40 4.34
CA THR A 86 3.53 5.40 5.10
C THR A 86 3.26 5.20 6.59
N ALA A 87 4.29 5.20 7.41
CA ALA A 87 4.19 4.98 8.86
C ALA A 87 5.14 5.90 9.64
N TRP A 88 4.78 6.23 10.87
CA TRP A 88 5.70 6.92 11.79
C TRP A 88 6.83 5.98 12.22
N GLY A 89 7.98 6.55 12.59
CA GLY A 89 9.15 5.83 13.07
C GLY A 89 9.98 5.18 11.97
N GLU A 90 11.07 4.52 12.40
CA GLU A 90 11.90 3.68 11.55
C GLU A 90 11.29 2.28 11.55
N VAL A 91 10.49 1.98 10.53
CA VAL A 91 9.84 0.67 10.39
C VAL A 91 10.71 -0.20 9.48
N GLU A 92 10.89 -1.47 9.83
CA GLU A 92 11.66 -2.42 9.03
C GLU A 92 10.81 -3.06 7.94
N VAL A 93 11.46 -3.44 6.83
CA VAL A 93 10.77 -4.07 5.69
C VAL A 93 10.07 -5.36 6.10
N ASP A 94 10.72 -6.18 6.94
CA ASP A 94 10.18 -7.47 7.38
C ASP A 94 8.88 -7.29 8.18
N THR A 95 8.78 -6.26 9.02
CA THR A 95 7.54 -5.92 9.74
C THR A 95 6.39 -5.63 8.76
N VAL A 96 6.68 -4.94 7.66
CA VAL A 96 5.67 -4.62 6.63
C VAL A 96 5.30 -5.86 5.82
N ILE A 97 6.26 -6.75 5.54
CA ILE A 97 5.99 -8.04 4.88
C ILE A 97 5.07 -8.90 5.75
N GLU A 98 5.40 -9.08 7.03
CA GLU A 98 4.59 -9.87 7.97
C GLU A 98 3.16 -9.33 8.08
N ALA A 99 3.01 -8.01 8.19
CA ALA A 99 1.69 -7.37 8.22
C ALA A 99 0.91 -7.55 6.92
N LEU A 100 1.59 -7.45 5.77
CA LEU A 100 0.97 -7.63 4.46
C LEU A 100 0.53 -9.08 4.24
N GLU A 101 1.36 -10.06 4.58
CA GLU A 101 1.00 -11.48 4.49
C GLU A 101 -0.19 -11.82 5.40
N TYR A 102 -0.18 -11.31 6.64
CA TYR A 102 -1.32 -11.45 7.54
C TYR A 102 -2.59 -10.86 6.94
N SER A 103 -2.51 -9.63 6.43
CA SER A 103 -3.65 -8.93 5.84
C SER A 103 -4.18 -9.64 4.60
N LEU A 104 -3.30 -10.10 3.71
CA LEU A 104 -3.71 -10.83 2.50
C LEU A 104 -4.36 -12.18 2.81
N ARG A 105 -3.95 -12.87 3.89
CA ARG A 105 -4.65 -14.07 4.36
C ARG A 105 -6.05 -13.73 4.87
N LYS A 106 -6.18 -12.65 5.64
CA LYS A 106 -7.46 -12.17 6.14
C LYS A 106 -8.40 -11.75 5.03
N VAL A 107 -7.91 -11.07 3.99
CA VAL A 107 -8.68 -10.72 2.78
C VAL A 107 -9.37 -11.94 2.16
N LEU A 108 -8.77 -13.14 2.21
CA LEU A 108 -9.39 -14.36 1.68
C LEU A 108 -10.53 -14.90 2.56
N GLU A 109 -10.62 -14.46 3.81
CA GLU A 109 -11.65 -14.82 4.80
C GLU A 109 -12.79 -13.80 4.84
N GLU A 110 -12.60 -12.60 4.29
CA GLU A 110 -13.61 -11.53 4.29
C GLU A 110 -14.74 -11.83 3.29
N GLU A 111 -15.98 -11.66 3.74
CA GLU A 111 -17.18 -11.86 2.91
C GLU A 111 -17.66 -10.56 2.25
N GLU A 112 -17.22 -9.41 2.76
CA GLU A 112 -17.61 -8.09 2.26
C GLU A 112 -16.44 -7.08 2.29
N VAL A 113 -16.52 -6.08 1.42
CA VAL A 113 -15.58 -4.95 1.46
C VAL A 113 -16.08 -3.94 2.49
N PRO A 114 -15.29 -3.61 3.53
CA PRO A 114 -15.72 -2.69 4.57
C PRO A 114 -15.98 -1.31 3.98
N ALA A 115 -17.02 -0.61 4.47
CA ALA A 115 -17.37 0.74 4.04
C ALA A 115 -17.68 0.90 2.51
N ALA A 116 -18.02 -0.19 1.80
CA ALA A 116 -18.46 -0.16 0.41
C ALA A 116 -19.91 0.33 0.26
N ASN A 117 -20.20 1.55 0.73
CA ASN A 117 -21.52 2.19 0.64
C ASN A 117 -21.38 3.70 0.34
N GLU A 118 -22.48 4.31 -0.12
CA GLU A 118 -22.48 5.71 -0.58
C GLU A 118 -22.15 6.75 0.50
N LEU A 119 -22.32 6.40 1.78
CA LEU A 119 -22.02 7.30 2.89
C LEU A 119 -20.50 7.39 3.15
N GLN A 120 -19.78 6.28 2.94
CA GLN A 120 -18.38 6.14 3.36
C GLN A 120 -17.38 6.02 2.22
N CYS A 121 -17.85 5.74 0.99
CA CYS A 121 -17.01 5.57 -0.18
C CYS A 121 -17.43 6.51 -1.32
N GLY A 122 -16.47 7.26 -1.87
CA GLY A 122 -16.69 8.18 -2.97
C GLY A 122 -17.08 7.51 -4.30
N ASN A 123 -16.83 6.21 -4.44
CA ASN A 123 -17.22 5.42 -5.62
C ASN A 123 -17.64 3.99 -5.24
N TYR A 124 -18.59 3.86 -4.32
CA TYR A 124 -19.01 2.57 -3.74
C TYR A 124 -19.50 1.49 -4.75
N ARG A 125 -19.74 1.87 -6.01
CA ARG A 125 -20.17 0.94 -7.06
C ARG A 125 -19.00 0.23 -7.75
N ASP A 126 -17.77 0.72 -7.56
CA ASP A 126 -16.56 0.21 -8.21
C ASP A 126 -15.79 -0.69 -7.23
N HIS A 127 -16.43 -1.74 -6.76
CA HIS A 127 -15.86 -2.80 -5.92
C HIS A 127 -16.10 -4.16 -6.59
N SER A 128 -15.20 -5.12 -6.33
CA SER A 128 -15.32 -6.53 -6.72
C SER A 128 -15.09 -7.45 -5.53
#